data_AF-A0A956R415-F1
#
_entry.id   AF-A0A956R415-F1
#
_cell.length_a   1.000
_cell.length_b   1.000
_cell.length_c   1.000
_cell.angle_alpha   90.00
_cell.angle_beta   90.00
_cell.angle_gamma   90.00
#
_symmetry.space_group_name_H-M   'P 1'
#
loop_
_entity.id
_entity.type
_entity.pdbx_description
1 polymer ?
#
loop_
_entity_poly.entity_id
_entity_poly.type
_entity_poly.pdbx_seq_one_letter_code
_entity_poly.pdbx_strand_id
1 'polypeptide(L)'
;MDRRVILATALAVLAGCVDEGEGSDPYADVVVDFEPATESDFGHDRLPEVVLGPPGGLSDVASLGCEGEIVLGFDEPGIIDGPGVDLIVFENPFGPEFPEPGEVAVSEDGLT
;
A
#
# COMPACT_ATOMS: atom_id res chain seq x y z
N MET A 1 -52.47 46.15 2.66
CA MET A 1 -51.98 44.87 3.23
C MET A 1 -51.50 44.03 2.06
N ASP A 2 -50.24 44.16 1.68
CA ASP A 2 -49.64 43.38 0.60
C ASP A 2 -48.38 42.71 1.15
N ARG A 3 -48.50 41.41 1.46
CA ARG A 3 -47.38 40.57 1.89
C ARG A 3 -46.78 39.94 0.64
N ARG A 4 -45.77 40.58 0.05
CA ARG A 4 -44.94 39.96 -0.98
C ARG A 4 -43.93 39.04 -0.29
N VAL A 5 -44.16 37.73 -0.39
CA VAL A 5 -43.19 36.72 0.02
C VAL A 5 -42.19 36.58 -1.12
N ILE A 6 -40.95 37.01 -0.89
CA ILE A 6 -39.83 36.76 -1.80
C ILE A 6 -39.23 35.42 -1.39
N LEU A 7 -39.44 34.39 -2.20
CA LEU A 7 -38.82 33.08 -2.02
C LEU A 7 -37.39 33.16 -2.57
N ALA A 8 -36.41 33.34 -1.69
CA ALA A 8 -35.00 33.23 -2.04
C ALA A 8 -34.62 31.75 -2.07
N THR A 9 -34.52 31.19 -3.27
CA THR A 9 -33.97 29.83 -3.47
C THR A 9 -32.45 29.91 -3.30
N ALA A 10 -31.96 29.48 -2.14
CA ALA A 10 -30.53 29.28 -1.93
C ALA A 10 -30.09 28.06 -2.76
N LEU A 11 -29.36 28.31 -3.84
CA LEU A 11 -28.66 27.28 -4.59
C LEU A 11 -27.46 26.84 -3.73
N ALA A 12 -27.64 25.77 -2.97
CA ALA A 12 -26.55 25.10 -2.30
C ALA A 12 -25.64 24.49 -3.37
N VAL A 13 -24.48 25.11 -3.60
CA VAL A 13 -23.37 24.44 -4.28
C VAL A 13 -22.90 23.36 -3.32
N LEU A 14 -23.42 22.15 -3.50
CA LEU A 14 -22.76 20.94 -3.00
C LEU A 14 -21.42 20.89 -3.73
N ALA A 15 -20.37 21.37 -3.06
CA ALA A 15 -19.02 20.93 -3.38
C ALA A 15 -19.06 19.41 -3.18
N GLY A 16 -19.27 18.67 -4.27
CA GLY A 16 -19.04 17.24 -4.26
C GLY A 16 -17.62 17.02 -3.76
N CYS A 17 -17.45 16.11 -2.80
CA CYS A 17 -16.14 15.55 -2.55
C CYS A 17 -15.63 15.08 -3.92
N VAL A 18 -14.54 15.68 -4.39
CA VAL A 18 -13.82 15.13 -5.53
C VAL A 18 -13.38 13.75 -5.06
N ASP A 19 -13.80 12.71 -5.75
CA ASP A 19 -13.29 11.37 -5.55
C ASP A 19 -11.84 11.39 -6.09
N GLU A 20 -10.88 11.72 -5.24
CA GLU A 20 -9.45 11.73 -5.58
C GLU A 20 -8.88 10.29 -5.52
N GLY A 21 -9.56 9.32 -6.15
CA GLY A 21 -9.26 7.92 -5.91
C GLY A 21 -9.48 6.93 -7.05
N GLU A 22 -9.73 7.36 -8.29
CA GLU A 22 -9.63 6.43 -9.43
C GLU A 22 -8.15 6.19 -9.76
N GLY A 23 -7.45 5.39 -8.94
CA GLY A 23 -6.08 4.95 -9.24
C GLY A 23 -5.20 4.49 -8.08
N SER A 24 -5.59 4.70 -6.81
CA SER A 24 -4.74 4.39 -5.67
C SER A 24 -5.39 3.36 -4.76
N ASP A 25 -4.87 2.14 -4.77
CA ASP A 25 -5.15 1.17 -3.73
C ASP A 25 -4.03 1.20 -2.66
N PRO A 26 -4.25 0.65 -1.45
CA PRO A 26 -3.28 0.75 -0.37
C PRO A 26 -2.20 -0.34 -0.42
N TYR A 27 -1.91 -0.89 -1.61
CA TYR A 27 -0.97 -1.99 -1.80
C TYR A 27 0.23 -1.55 -2.64
N ALA A 28 1.30 -2.34 -2.58
CA ALA A 28 2.47 -2.09 -3.42
C ALA A 28 2.13 -2.38 -4.89
N ASP A 29 2.62 -1.50 -5.77
CA ASP A 29 2.33 -1.51 -7.21
C ASP A 29 3.51 -2.04 -8.04
N VAL A 30 4.73 -1.92 -7.51
CA VAL A 30 5.95 -2.28 -8.25
C VAL A 30 7.05 -2.84 -7.34
N VAL A 31 7.79 -3.82 -7.86
CA VAL A 31 9.06 -4.26 -7.29
C VAL A 31 10.16 -3.42 -7.94
N VAL A 32 10.77 -2.53 -7.16
CA VAL A 32 11.86 -1.64 -7.61
C VAL A 32 13.17 -2.40 -7.66
N ASP A 33 13.47 -3.18 -6.62
CA ASP A 33 14.64 -4.03 -6.53
C ASP A 33 14.36 -5.29 -5.71
N PHE A 34 15.10 -6.36 -5.99
CA PHE A 34 14.97 -7.65 -5.31
C PHE A 34 16.31 -8.37 -5.24
N GLU A 35 16.91 -8.38 -4.06
CA GLU A 35 18.20 -8.99 -3.77
C GLU A 35 18.05 -10.04 -2.65
N PRO A 36 17.53 -11.24 -2.95
CA PRO A 36 17.38 -12.28 -1.94
C PRO A 36 18.73 -12.93 -1.60
N ALA A 37 18.80 -13.53 -0.42
CA ALA A 37 19.88 -14.42 -0.05
C ALA A 37 20.00 -15.58 -1.04
N THR A 38 21.22 -16.00 -1.39
CA THR A 38 21.49 -17.04 -2.40
C THR A 38 20.81 -18.38 -2.11
N GLU A 39 20.59 -18.70 -0.84
CA GLU A 39 19.97 -19.96 -0.39
C GLU A 39 18.43 -19.89 -0.30
N SER A 40 17.83 -18.73 -0.60
CA SER A 40 16.39 -18.49 -0.56
C SER A 40 15.80 -18.55 -1.96
N ASP A 41 14.73 -19.33 -2.16
CA ASP A 41 14.07 -19.45 -3.46
C ASP A 41 12.52 -19.51 -3.39
N PHE A 42 11.93 -19.48 -2.20
CA PHE A 42 10.48 -19.67 -2.07
C PHE A 42 9.72 -18.48 -2.65
N GLY A 43 8.84 -18.76 -3.61
CA GLY A 43 7.98 -17.76 -4.24
C GLY A 43 8.65 -16.89 -5.31
N HIS A 44 9.95 -17.03 -5.55
CA HIS A 44 10.68 -16.19 -6.52
C HIS A 44 10.21 -16.42 -7.96
N ASP A 45 9.74 -17.63 -8.27
CA ASP A 45 9.18 -18.00 -9.58
C ASP A 45 7.82 -17.35 -9.88
N ARG A 46 7.20 -16.72 -8.87
CA ARG A 46 5.90 -16.02 -8.95
C ARG A 46 6.02 -14.51 -8.82
N LEU A 47 7.23 -13.96 -8.91
CA LEU A 47 7.45 -12.52 -8.91
C LEU A 47 7.09 -11.90 -10.27
N PRO A 48 6.52 -10.67 -10.27
CA PRO A 48 6.26 -9.84 -9.10
C PRO A 48 4.91 -10.11 -8.42
N GLU A 49 4.03 -10.92 -9.01
CA GLU A 49 2.61 -10.99 -8.62
C GLU A 49 2.38 -11.46 -7.18
N VAL A 50 3.29 -12.27 -6.63
CA VAL A 50 3.21 -12.80 -5.26
C VAL A 50 3.47 -11.75 -4.15
N VAL A 51 4.05 -10.58 -4.50
CA VAL A 51 4.37 -9.51 -3.52
C VAL A 51 3.63 -8.20 -3.77
N LEU A 52 2.79 -8.13 -4.80
CA LEU A 52 2.04 -6.93 -5.17
C LEU A 52 0.54 -7.10 -4.92
N GLY A 53 -0.15 -5.98 -4.72
CA GLY A 53 -1.59 -5.99 -4.45
C GLY A 53 -1.96 -6.55 -3.07
N PRO A 54 -3.24 -6.93 -2.87
CA PRO A 54 -3.73 -7.42 -1.58
C PRO A 54 -3.12 -8.80 -1.23
N PRO A 55 -2.86 -9.08 0.06
CA PRO A 55 -2.37 -10.39 0.49
C PRO A 55 -3.26 -11.55 0.03
N GLY A 56 -2.70 -12.49 -0.74
CA GLY A 56 -3.45 -13.64 -1.29
C GLY A 56 -3.48 -14.90 -0.40
N GLY A 57 -2.78 -14.90 0.73
CA GLY A 57 -2.82 -15.98 1.74
C GLY A 57 -1.44 -16.36 2.29
N LEU A 58 -1.39 -17.41 3.12
CA LEU A 58 -0.19 -17.79 3.88
C LEU A 58 1.05 -18.11 3.01
N SER A 59 0.83 -18.65 1.80
CA SER A 59 1.91 -19.01 0.87
C SER A 59 2.11 -17.97 -0.23
N ASP A 60 1.39 -16.86 -0.18
CA ASP A 60 1.49 -15.77 -1.14
C ASP A 60 2.55 -14.76 -0.67
N VAL A 61 3.79 -15.27 -0.59
CA VAL A 61 4.98 -14.52 -0.17
C VAL A 61 6.19 -14.97 -1.00
N ALA A 62 7.18 -14.08 -1.09
CA ALA A 62 8.54 -14.40 -1.54
C ALA A 62 9.50 -14.31 -0.34
N SER A 63 10.31 -15.36 -0.11
CA SER A 63 11.26 -15.35 1.00
C SER A 63 12.51 -14.52 0.65
N LEU A 64 12.89 -13.59 1.52
CA LEU A 64 14.13 -12.82 1.33
C LEU A 64 15.37 -13.62 1.72
N GLY A 65 15.26 -14.43 2.78
CA GLY A 65 16.40 -15.09 3.41
C GLY A 65 17.23 -14.12 4.26
N CYS A 66 18.27 -14.64 4.92
CA CYS A 66 19.12 -13.82 5.79
C CYS A 66 19.84 -12.72 4.99
N GLU A 67 19.70 -11.47 5.43
CA GLU A 67 20.29 -10.29 4.78
C GLU A 67 19.75 -10.03 3.36
N GLY A 68 18.66 -10.69 2.96
CA GLY A 68 17.98 -10.40 1.69
C GLY A 68 17.12 -9.13 1.78
N GLU A 69 16.99 -8.43 0.65
CA GLU A 69 16.30 -7.15 0.55
C GLU A 69 15.26 -7.16 -0.58
N ILE A 70 14.17 -6.42 -0.36
CA ILE A 70 13.21 -6.06 -1.40
C ILE A 70 12.85 -4.59 -1.26
N VAL A 71 12.81 -3.87 -2.38
CA VAL A 71 12.32 -2.49 -2.44
C VAL A 71 11.00 -2.49 -3.22
N LEU A 72 9.94 -2.01 -2.57
CA LEU A 72 8.59 -1.91 -3.14
C LEU A 72 8.21 -0.44 -3.36
N GLY A 73 7.54 -0.16 -4.46
CA GLY A 73 7.02 1.16 -4.80
C GLY A 73 5.49 1.21 -4.76
N PHE A 74 4.97 2.41 -4.48
CA PHE A 74 3.56 2.77 -4.53
C PHE A 74 3.38 3.84 -5.61
N ASP A 75 2.52 3.57 -6.60
CA ASP A 75 2.25 4.49 -7.71
C ASP A 75 1.47 5.73 -7.23
N GLU A 76 1.56 6.84 -7.98
CA GLU A 76 0.92 8.11 -7.61
C GLU A 76 -0.59 7.95 -7.31
N PRO A 77 -1.11 8.57 -6.24
CA PRO A 77 -0.48 9.57 -5.37
C PRO A 77 0.39 8.98 -4.26
N GLY A 78 0.61 7.66 -4.24
CA GLY A 78 1.39 6.95 -3.24
C GLY A 78 0.72 6.92 -1.87
N ILE A 79 1.55 6.83 -0.83
CA ILE A 79 1.10 6.92 0.56
C ILE A 79 0.76 8.38 0.89
N ILE A 80 -0.51 8.65 1.20
CA ILE A 80 -1.03 9.99 1.52
C ILE A 80 -1.45 10.10 2.99
N ASP A 81 -1.31 11.30 3.57
CA ASP A 81 -1.74 11.58 4.94
C ASP A 81 -3.26 11.39 5.10
N GLY A 82 -3.64 10.48 6.01
CA GLY A 82 -5.04 10.19 6.31
C GLY A 82 -5.25 9.68 7.74
N PRO A 83 -6.51 9.50 8.17
CA PRO A 83 -6.78 8.86 9.45
C PRO A 83 -6.34 7.39 9.42
N GLY A 84 -5.37 7.00 10.25
CA GLY A 84 -4.92 5.61 10.32
C GLY A 84 -3.42 5.50 10.58
N VAL A 85 -2.86 4.32 10.26
CA VAL A 85 -1.42 4.08 10.16
C VAL A 85 -1.04 4.08 8.68
N ASP A 86 0.17 4.52 8.37
CA ASP A 86 0.65 4.62 6.98
C ASP A 86 0.97 3.24 6.41
N LEU A 87 1.62 2.38 7.21
CA LEU A 87 2.00 1.02 6.83
C LEU A 87 1.52 0.00 7.87
N ILE A 88 1.06 -1.13 7.35
CA ILE A 88 0.80 -2.32 8.16
C ILE A 88 1.77 -3.40 7.69
N VAL A 89 2.69 -3.78 8.58
CA VAL A 89 3.70 -4.80 8.29
C VAL A 89 3.51 -5.97 9.25
N PHE A 90 3.52 -7.18 8.70
CA PHE A 90 3.43 -8.41 9.46
C PHE A 90 4.61 -9.31 9.11
N GLU A 91 5.18 -9.95 10.12
CA GLU A 91 6.02 -11.12 9.91
C GLU A 91 5.11 -12.31 9.56
N ASN A 92 5.52 -13.16 8.63
CA ASN A 92 4.81 -14.38 8.26
C ASN A 92 5.58 -15.63 8.71
N PRO A 93 5.75 -15.88 10.03
CA PRO A 93 6.48 -17.04 10.49
C PRO A 93 5.73 -18.31 10.10
N PHE A 94 6.37 -19.19 9.31
CA PHE A 94 5.84 -20.52 8.96
C PHE A 94 5.84 -21.50 10.14
N GLY A 95 6.32 -21.07 11.31
CA GLY A 95 6.34 -21.82 12.56
C GLY A 95 7.26 -21.15 13.60
N PRO A 96 7.20 -21.57 14.87
CA PRO A 96 8.07 -21.00 15.90
C PRO A 96 9.57 -21.27 15.67
N GLU A 97 9.90 -22.27 14.84
CA GLU A 97 11.28 -22.57 14.44
C GLU A 97 11.78 -21.72 13.26
N PHE A 98 10.90 -20.92 12.64
CA PHE A 98 11.21 -20.09 11.48
C PHE A 98 10.84 -18.62 11.75
N PRO A 99 11.57 -17.95 12.67
CA PRO A 99 11.41 -16.52 12.86
C PRO A 99 11.97 -15.79 11.64
N GLU A 100 11.15 -14.94 11.03
CA GLU A 100 11.54 -14.09 9.90
C GLU A 100 11.51 -12.61 10.32
N PRO A 101 12.40 -12.18 11.22
CA PRO A 101 12.48 -10.78 11.59
C PRO A 101 12.96 -9.97 10.38
N GLY A 102 12.32 -8.83 10.16
CA GLY A 102 12.69 -7.88 9.11
C GLY A 102 12.95 -6.50 9.69
N GLU A 103 13.77 -5.72 8.97
CA GLU A 103 13.81 -4.28 9.12
C GLU A 103 12.95 -3.64 8.04
N VAL A 104 12.25 -2.56 8.39
CA VAL A 104 11.43 -1.79 7.46
C VAL A 104 11.97 -0.38 7.44
N ALA A 105 12.38 0.08 6.26
CA ALA A 105 12.74 1.46 5.98
C ALA A 105 11.75 2.05 4.98
N VAL A 106 11.61 3.38 5.01
CA VAL A 106 10.78 4.14 4.06
C VAL A 106 11.65 5.27 3.53
N SER A 107 11.58 5.49 2.22
CA SER A 107 12.26 6.59 1.55
C SER A 107 11.90 7.94 2.19
N GLU A 108 12.91 8.79 2.44
CA GLU A 108 12.70 10.16 2.92
C GLU A 108 12.25 11.11 1.81
N ASP A 109 12.56 10.80 0.55
CA ASP A 109 12.31 11.67 -0.62
C ASP A 109 11.19 11.16 -1.54
N GLY A 110 10.68 9.96 -1.30
CA GLY A 110 9.61 9.34 -2.08
C GLY A 110 10.06 8.81 -3.44
N LEU A 111 11.37 8.69 -3.68
CA LEU A 111 11.93 8.21 -4.95
C LEU A 111 12.76 6.93 -4.79
N THR A 112 13.40 6.72 -3.63
CA THR A 112 14.12 5.48 -3.26
C THR A 112 14.31 5.35 -1.76
#